data_AF-A0A3D4SX73-F1
#
_entry.id   AF-A0A3D4SX73-F1
#
_cell.length_a   1.000
_cell.length_b   1.000
_cell.length_c   1.000
_cell.angle_alpha   90.00
_cell.angle_beta   90.00
_cell.angle_gamma   90.00
#
_symmetry.space_group_name_H-M   'P 1'
#
loop_
_entity.id
_entity.type
_entity.pdbx_description
1 polymer ?
#
loop_
_entity_poly.entity_id
_entity_poly.type
_entity_poly.pdbx_seq_one_letter_code
_entity_poly.pdbx_strand_id
1 'polypeptide(L)' 'MEAFTTHTGVALPLKRSNVDTDQIVPAEYLKLVTKTGFESGLFKS' A
#
# COMPACT_ATOMS: atom_id res chain seq x y z
N MET A 1 8.03 -12.02 11.90
CA MET A 1 7.60 -10.63 12.18
C MET A 1 8.77 -9.95 12.86
N GLU A 2 9.20 -8.80 12.34
CA GLU A 2 10.29 -8.04 12.95
C GLU A 2 9.75 -7.17 14.08
N ALA A 3 10.53 -6.99 15.15
CA ALA A 3 10.14 -6.14 16.27
C ALA A 3 10.15 -4.67 15.83
N PHE A 4 9.02 -3.99 15.99
CA PHE A 4 8.91 -2.56 15.71
C PHE A 4 9.19 -1.75 16.98
N THR A 5 10.30 -1.02 17.03
CA THR A 5 10.67 -0.17 18.18
C THR A 5 10.59 1.31 17.82
N THR A 6 11.41 1.76 16.86
CA THR A 6 11.43 3.14 16.37
C THR A 6 11.76 3.14 14.88
N HIS A 7 11.17 4.07 14.12
CA HIS A 7 11.43 4.26 12.70
C HIS A 7 11.57 5.75 12.40
N THR A 8 12.61 6.14 11.66
CA THR A 8 12.81 7.51 11.15
C THR A 8 12.78 7.46 9.63
N GLY A 9 11.92 8.28 9.02
CA GLY A 9 11.72 8.28 7.58
C GLY A 9 10.96 9.52 7.09
N VAL A 10 10.82 9.65 5.78
CA VAL A 10 10.07 10.75 5.15
C VAL A 10 8.58 10.45 5.23
N ALA A 11 7.82 11.36 5.83
CA ALA A 11 6.35 11.29 5.85
C ALA A 11 5.75 11.92 4.58
N LEU A 12 4.66 11.35 4.07
CA LEU A 12 3.89 11.88 2.95
C LEU A 12 2.48 12.30 3.42
N PRO A 13 2.04 13.55 3.17
CA PRO A 13 0.69 13.96 3.52
C PRO A 13 -0.34 13.43 2.50
N LEU A 14 -1.23 12.53 2.95
CA LEU A 14 -2.34 12.03 2.14
C LEU A 14 -3.65 12.73 2.52
N LYS A 15 -4.05 13.76 1.76
CA LYS A 15 -5.28 14.53 1.99
C LYS A 15 -6.53 13.84 1.42
N ARG A 16 -6.77 12.59 1.81
CA ARG A 16 -7.96 11.82 1.44
C ARG A 16 -8.63 11.28 2.71
N SER A 17 -9.94 11.46 2.82
CA SER A 17 -10.75 10.83 3.87
C SER A 17 -11.48 9.62 3.28
N ASN A 18 -11.80 8.64 4.13
CA ASN A 18 -12.50 7.41 3.71
C ASN A 18 -11.76 6.65 2.60
N VAL A 19 -10.45 6.47 2.77
CA VAL A 19 -9.64 5.70 1.82
C VAL A 19 -10.09 4.24 1.86
N ASP A 20 -10.63 3.74 0.75
CA ASP A 20 -11.14 2.37 0.65
C ASP A 20 -10.07 1.36 0.16
N THR A 21 -10.43 0.09 0.10
CA THR A 21 -9.50 -0.99 -0.27
C THR A 21 -9.03 -0.91 -1.72
N ASP A 22 -9.88 -0.49 -2.65
CA ASP A 22 -9.52 -0.38 -4.07
C ASP A 22 -8.64 0.85 -4.34
N GLN A 23 -8.75 1.89 -3.51
CA GLN A 23 -7.84 3.03 -3.51
C GLN A 23 -6.46 2.67 -2.97
N ILE A 24 -6.38 1.76 -1.99
CA ILE A 24 -5.09 1.31 -1.46
C ILE A 24 -4.40 0.41 -2.48
N VAL A 25 -5.08 -0.62 -2.98
CA VAL A 25 -4.62 -1.50 -4.06
C VAL A 25 -5.84 -1.96 -4.88
N PRO A 26 -5.94 -1.61 -6.17
CA PRO A 26 -7.08 -2.02 -6.99
C PRO A 26 -7.17 -3.54 -7.14
N ALA A 27 -8.39 -4.07 -7.17
CA ALA A 27 -8.65 -5.51 -7.26
C ALA A 27 -7.98 -6.23 -8.45
N GLU A 28 -7.66 -5.53 -9.55
CA GLU A 28 -6.95 -6.11 -10.69
C GLU A 28 -5.54 -6.62 -10.34
N TYR A 29 -4.87 -5.96 -9.40
CA TYR A 29 -3.55 -6.36 -8.92
C TYR A 29 -3.62 -7.64 -8.09
N LEU A 30 -4.75 -7.92 -7.45
CA LEU A 30 -4.96 -9.11 -6.61
C LEU A 30 -5.12 -10.42 -7.42
N LYS A 31 -5.17 -10.33 -8.75
CA LYS A 31 -5.22 -11.50 -9.64
C LYS A 31 -3.83 -12.10 -9.89
N LEU A 32 -2.78 -11.44 -9.43
CA LEU A 32 -1.41 -11.89 -9.60
C LEU A 32 -1.13 -13.11 -8.70
N VAL A 33 -0.63 -14.19 -9.30
CA VAL A 33 -0.19 -15.41 -8.59
C VAL A 33 1.31 -15.40 -8.28
N THR A 34 1.99 -14.32 -8.64
CA THR A 34 3.43 -14.12 -8.43
C THR A 34 3.72 -13.81 -6.96
N LYS A 35 4.87 -14.26 -6.46
CA LYS A 35 5.33 -13.98 -5.08
C LYS A 35 6.07 -12.64 -4.93
N THR A 36 6.15 -11.85 -5.99
CA THR A 36 6.69 -10.48 -5.96
C THR A 36 5.69 -9.53 -5.29
N GLY A 37 6.18 -8.39 -4.80
CA GLY A 37 5.35 -7.45 -4.03
C GLY A 37 4.29 -6.71 -4.87
N PHE A 38 3.39 -6.03 -4.16
CA PHE A 38 2.27 -5.26 -4.72
C PHE A 38 2.56 -3.75 -4.83
N GLU A 39 3.83 -3.35 -4.74
CA GLU A 39 4.23 -1.94 -4.73
C GLU A 39 3.74 -1.15 -5.94
N SER A 40 3.62 -1.79 -7.10
CA SER A 40 3.13 -1.17 -8.34
C SER A 40 1.62 -0.84 -8.32
N GLY A 41 0.86 -1.45 -7.41
CA GLY A 41 -0.57 -1.22 -7.22
C GLY A 41 -0.90 -0.22 -6.11
N LEU A 42 0.08 0.20 -5.30
CA LEU A 42 -0.13 1.13 -4.19
C LEU A 42 -0.63 2.48 -4.70
N PHE A 43 -1.85 2.87 -4.33
CA PHE A 43 -2.49 4.14 -4.73
C PHE A 43 -2.50 4.39 -6.25
N LYS A 44 -2.73 3.35 -7.05
CA LYS A 44 -2.76 3.47 -8.52
C LYS A 44 -3.97 4.29 -9.04
N SER A 45 -5.01 4.48 -8.22
CA SER A 45 -6.29 5.12 -8.54
C SER A 45 -6.57 6.46 -7.83
#